data_AF-A0AA97EXC1-F1
#
_entry.id   AF-A0AA97EXC1-F1
#
_cell.length_a   1.000
_cell.length_b   1.000
_cell.length_c   1.000
_cell.angle_alpha   90.00
_cell.angle_beta   90.00
_cell.angle_gamma   90.00
#
_symmetry.space_group_name_H-M   'P 1'
#
loop_
_entity.id
_entity.type
_entity.pdbx_description
1 polymer ?
#
loop_
_entity_poly.entity_id
_entity_poly.type
_entity_poly.pdbx_seq_one_letter_code
_entity_poly.pdbx_strand_id
1 'polypeptide(L)' 'MGMNQFQIEQFAGIDRDIANHMMSSGTQKAKHAMSILLMCVSLPDPCALTLLKEAVKECKKEMKAA' A
#
# COMPACT_ATOMS: atom_id res chain seq x y z
N MET A 1 -5.66 19.92 -6.64
CA MET A 1 -4.32 19.31 -6.66
C MET A 1 -4.46 17.93 -6.04
N GLY A 2 -4.15 16.87 -6.79
CA GLY A 2 -4.21 15.49 -6.29
C GLY A 2 -3.08 15.19 -5.31
N MET A 3 -3.22 14.15 -4.49
CA MET A 3 -2.13 13.68 -3.63
C MET A 3 -1.00 13.08 -4.46
N ASN A 4 0.24 13.38 -4.10
CA ASN A 4 1.41 12.70 -4.68
C ASN A 4 1.64 11.32 -4.02
N GLN A 5 2.51 10.51 -4.60
CA GLN A 5 2.80 9.16 -4.09
C GLN A 5 3.23 9.16 -2.61
N PHE A 6 4.07 10.10 -2.20
CA PHE A 6 4.51 10.21 -0.80
C PHE A 6 3.33 10.46 0.15
N GLN A 7 2.40 11.35 -0.22
CA GLN A 7 1.19 11.62 0.57
C GLN A 7 0.27 10.40 0.64
N ILE A 8 0.16 9.64 -0.46
CA ILE A 8 -0.63 8.40 -0.52
C ILE A 8 -0.02 7.32 0.39
N GLU A 9 1.30 7.14 0.32
CA GLU A 9 2.04 6.19 1.16
C GLU A 9 1.89 6.53 2.64
N GLN A 10 2.06 7.81 3.00
CA GLN A 10 1.84 8.29 4.37
C GLN A 10 0.39 8.06 4.84
N PHE A 11 -0.60 8.35 3.99
CA PHE A 11 -2.01 8.13 4.32
C PHE A 11 -2.34 6.66 4.58
N ALA A 12 -1.78 5.77 3.77
CA ALA A 12 -1.97 4.33 3.89
C ALA A 12 -1.15 3.68 5.01
N GLY A 13 -0.18 4.41 5.58
CA GLY A 13 0.72 3.90 6.61
C GLY A 13 1.81 2.99 6.05
N ILE A 14 2.24 3.23 4.81
CA ILE A 14 3.37 2.54 4.17
C ILE A 14 4.66 3.18 4.69
N ASP A 15 5.31 2.49 5.62
CA ASP A 15 6.66 2.79 6.06
C ASP A 15 7.71 2.04 5.23
N ARG A 16 9.00 2.31 5.47
CA ARG A 16 10.10 1.73 4.68
C ARG A 16 10.12 0.20 4.73
N ASP A 17 9.77 -0.41 5.85
CA ASP A 17 9.76 -1.86 6.00
C ASP A 17 8.60 -2.47 5.20
N ILE A 18 7.42 -1.85 5.25
CA ILE A 18 6.27 -2.26 4.44
C ILE A 18 6.57 -2.10 2.95
N ALA A 19 7.18 -0.99 2.53
CA ALA A 19 7.55 -0.77 1.13
C ALA A 19 8.54 -1.83 0.64
N ASN A 20 9.56 -2.14 1.45
CA ASN A 20 10.53 -3.20 1.14
C ASN A 20 9.84 -4.57 1.04
N HIS A 21 8.93 -4.88 1.95
CA HIS A 21 8.16 -6.14 1.91
C HIS A 21 7.26 -6.20 0.68
N MET A 22 6.58 -5.11 0.34
CA MET A 22 5.75 -5.01 -0.86
C MET A 22 6.56 -5.28 -2.14
N MET A 23 7.79 -4.78 -2.21
CA MET A 23 8.68 -4.98 -3.34
C MET A 23 9.33 -6.37 -3.38
N SER A 24 9.64 -6.97 -2.23
CA SER A 24 10.50 -8.17 -2.14
C SER A 24 9.77 -9.48 -1.80
N SER A 25 8.62 -9.43 -1.11
CA SER A 25 7.97 -10.60 -0.52
C SER A 25 7.35 -11.54 -1.56
N GLY A 26 6.90 -11.00 -2.69
CA GLY A 26 6.22 -11.77 -3.74
C GLY A 26 4.87 -12.36 -3.33
N THR A 27 4.40 -12.16 -2.09
CA THR A 27 3.12 -12.64 -1.57
C THR A 27 1.94 -11.98 -2.26
N GLN A 28 0.80 -12.67 -2.24
CA GLN A 28 -0.44 -12.15 -2.81
C GLN A 28 -0.87 -10.84 -2.13
N LYS A 29 -0.67 -10.71 -0.81
CA LYS A 29 -1.00 -9.49 -0.06
C LYS A 29 -0.09 -8.32 -0.43
N ALA A 30 1.22 -8.55 -0.55
CA ALA A 30 2.18 -7.55 -1.01
C ALA A 30 1.86 -7.05 -2.43
N LYS A 31 1.63 -7.98 -3.37
CA LYS A 31 1.27 -7.65 -4.75
C LYS A 31 -0.06 -6.89 -4.85
N HIS A 32 -1.04 -7.26 -4.02
CA HIS A 32 -2.33 -6.59 -3.99
C HIS A 32 -2.20 -5.14 -3.48
N ALA A 33 -1.48 -4.92 -2.37
CA ALA A 33 -1.22 -3.57 -1.86
C ALA A 33 -0.46 -2.71 -2.89
N MET A 34 0.52 -3.29 -3.60
CA MET A 34 1.30 -2.57 -4.61
C MET A 34 0.47 -2.20 -5.84
N SER A 35 -0.44 -3.07 -6.28
CA SER A 35 -1.38 -2.77 -7.36
C SER A 35 -2.32 -1.61 -7.01
N ILE A 36 -2.86 -1.60 -5.78
CA ILE A 36 -3.72 -0.50 -5.32
C ILE A 36 -2.93 0.80 -5.18
N LEU A 37 -1.67 0.75 -4.72
CA LEU A 37 -0.81 1.93 -4.64
C LEU A 37 -0.61 2.56 -6.02
N LEU A 38 -0.30 1.76 -7.04
CA LEU A 38 -0.16 2.24 -8.42
C LEU A 38 -1.46 2.85 -8.95
N MET A 39 -2.61 2.26 -8.61
CA MET A 39 -3.92 2.81 -8.95
C MET A 39 -4.15 4.17 -8.28
N CYS A 40 -3.85 4.30 -6.98
CA CYS A 40 -4.01 5.56 -6.24
C CYS A 40 -3.11 6.68 -6.79
N VAL A 41 -1.89 6.34 -7.22
CA VAL A 41 -0.96 7.30 -7.83
C VAL A 41 -1.46 7.79 -9.20
N SER A 42 -2.08 6.88 -9.98
CA SER A 42 -2.60 7.20 -11.31
C SER A 42 -3.94 7.94 -11.27
N LEU A 43 -4.79 7.59 -10.30
CA LEU A 43 -6.10 8.18 -10.09
C LEU A 43 -6.38 8.22 -8.58
N PRO A 44 -6.11 9.34 -7.88
CA PRO A 44 -6.35 9.44 -6.45
C PRO A 44 -7.85 9.52 -6.16
N ASP A 45 -8.46 8.35 -6.04
CA ASP A 45 -9.86 8.14 -5.69
C ASP A 45 -9.99 7.81 -4.18
N PRO A 46 -10.97 8.39 -3.45
CA PRO A 46 -11.18 8.14 -2.02
C PRO A 46 -11.41 6.66 -1.67
N CYS A 47 -12.09 5.90 -2.53
CA CYS A 47 -12.31 4.48 -2.32
C CYS A 47 -11.00 3.70 -2.52
N ALA A 48 -10.21 4.04 -3.55
CA ALA A 48 -8.90 3.43 -3.76
C ALA A 48 -7.96 3.64 -2.57
N LEU A 49 -7.96 4.84 -1.97
CA LEU A 49 -7.17 5.16 -0.78
C LEU A 49 -7.59 4.34 0.45
N THR A 50 -8.90 4.13 0.62
CA THR A 50 -9.43 3.30 1.71
C THR A 50 -9.05 1.84 1.51
N LEU A 51 -9.15 1.32 0.27
CA LEU A 51 -8.69 -0.03 -0.09
C LEU A 51 -7.19 -0.20 0.14
N LEU A 52 -6.38 0.80 -0.21
CA LEU A 52 -4.94 0.77 0.01
C LEU A 52 -4.61 0.61 1.50
N LYS A 53 -5.31 1.36 2.36
CA LYS A 53 -5.10 1.31 3.81
C LYS A 53 -5.41 -0.06 4.40
N GLU A 54 -6.48 -0.70 3.96
CA GLU A 54 -6.82 -2.06 4.40
C GLU A 54 -5.83 -3.10 3.83
N ALA A 55 -5.40 -2.97 2.57
CA ALA A 55 -4.40 -3.85 1.97
C ALA A 55 -3.04 -3.75 2.69
N VAL A 56 -2.62 -2.53 3.04
CA VAL A 56 -1.38 -2.29 3.82
C VAL A 56 -1.49 -2.86 5.22
N LYS A 57 -2.65 -2.75 5.87
CA LYS A 57 -2.90 -3.36 7.19
C LYS A 57 -2.79 -4.90 7.13
N GLU A 58 -3.32 -5.53 6.10
CA GLU A 58 -3.19 -6.97 5.87
C GLU A 58 -1.74 -7.38 5.55
N CYS A 59 -1.03 -6.57 4.76
CA CYS A 59 0.39 -6.77 4.46
C CYS A 59 1.24 -6.69 5.73
N LYS A 60 0.98 -5.71 6.60
CA LYS A 60 1.65 -5.55 7.90
C LYS A 60 1.39 -6.70 8.86
N LYS A 61 0.17 -7.28 8.85
CA LYS A 61 -0.14 -8.47 9.65
C LYS A 61 0.67 -9.68 9.18
N GLU A 62 0.81 -9.86 7.88
CA GLU A 62 1.62 -10.93 7.29
C GLU A 62 3.10 -10.80 7.72
N MET A 63 3.66 -9.59 7.65
CA MET A 63 5.03 -9.33 8.12
C MET A 63 5.26 -9.67 9.60
N LYS A 64 4.23 -9.60 10.43
CA LYS A 64 4.30 -9.95 11.86
C LYS A 64 4.06 -11.44 12.15
N ALA A 65 3.53 -12.16 11.17
CA ALA A 65 3.23 -13.58 11.27
C ALA A 65 4.32 -14.47 10.66
N ALA A 66 5.27 -13.86 9.93
CA ALA A 66 6.50 -14.47 9.42
C ALA A 66 7.66 -14.22 10.39
#